data_AF-A0A090MSV5-F1
#
_entry.id   AF-A0A090MSV5-F1
#
_cell.length_a   1.000
_cell.length_b   1.000
_cell.length_c   1.000
_cell.angle_alpha   90.00
_cell.angle_beta   90.00
_cell.angle_gamma   90.00
#
_symmetry.space_group_name_H-M   'P 1'
#
loop_
_entity.id
_entity.type
_entity.pdbx_description
1 polymer ?
#
loop_
_entity_poly.entity_id
_entity_poly.type
_entity_poly.pdbx_seq_one_letter_code
_entity_poly.pdbx_strand_id
1 'polypeptide(L)'
;MAYPFFSLSKSHRVAPIDFAAGNVSIRVEAVPDHGMATIWDADILIWAASQIVEARDAGLRTSRLMAATPYEILMFVGRGTSLRDYQRLKAALDRLQSTTVSTSIRQPAEGRRHRFSWINEWQERTDRDGTSLCERHAA
;
A
#
# COMPACT_ATOMS: atom_id res chain seq x y z
N MET A 1 4.01 -21.35 0.90
CA MET A 1 5.13 -20.69 0.18
C MET A 1 4.91 -19.18 0.22
N ALA A 2 5.99 -18.40 0.36
CA ALA A 2 5.93 -16.93 0.43
C ALA A 2 6.66 -16.31 -0.78
N TYR A 3 6.12 -15.21 -1.30
CA TYR A 3 6.63 -14.51 -2.48
C TYR A 3 7.16 -13.11 -2.09
N PRO A 4 8.33 -12.68 -2.60
CA PRO A 4 8.97 -11.44 -2.14
C PRO A 4 8.39 -10.22 -2.88
N PHE A 5 7.25 -9.71 -2.41
CA PHE A 5 6.64 -8.49 -2.95
C PHE A 5 7.12 -7.19 -2.29
N PHE A 6 7.74 -7.31 -1.11
CA PHE A 6 8.19 -6.18 -0.30
C PHE A 6 9.68 -6.28 -0.01
N SER A 7 10.32 -5.13 0.15
CA SER A 7 11.66 -5.06 0.74
C SER A 7 11.59 -5.44 2.22
N LEU A 8 12.50 -6.33 2.65
CA LEU A 8 12.72 -6.63 4.06
C LEU A 8 13.69 -5.63 4.73
N SER A 9 14.31 -4.75 3.94
CA SER A 9 15.23 -3.74 4.47
C SER A 9 14.47 -2.62 5.17
N LYS A 10 15.05 -2.12 6.26
CA LYS A 10 14.65 -0.85 6.88
C LYS A 10 15.28 0.38 6.20
N SER A 11 16.24 0.16 5.29
CA SER A 11 16.93 1.21 4.53
C SER A 11 16.28 1.45 3.17
N HIS A 12 16.52 2.64 2.64
CA HIS A 12 16.12 3.02 1.30
C HIS A 12 16.72 2.06 0.26
N ARG A 13 15.86 1.33 -0.45
CA ARG A 13 16.25 0.35 -1.46
C ARG A 13 15.65 0.73 -2.81
N VAL A 14 16.53 0.86 -3.81
CA VAL A 14 16.15 1.06 -5.21
C VAL A 14 16.50 -0.14 -6.10
N ALA A 15 17.41 -1.00 -5.63
CA ALA A 15 17.79 -2.22 -6.33
C ALA A 15 16.55 -3.14 -6.45
N PRO A 16 16.17 -3.56 -7.68
CA PRO A 16 15.03 -4.43 -7.89
C PRO A 16 15.10 -5.73 -7.09
N ILE A 17 13.94 -6.34 -6.86
CA ILE A 17 13.85 -7.74 -6.45
C ILE A 17 13.51 -8.53 -7.71
N ASP A 18 14.37 -9.45 -8.10
CA ASP A 18 14.08 -10.46 -9.13
C ASP A 18 13.96 -11.83 -8.45
N PHE A 19 12.82 -12.49 -8.60
CA PHE A 19 12.53 -13.80 -8.05
C PHE A 19 11.99 -14.72 -9.15
N ALA A 20 12.52 -15.95 -9.20
CA ALA A 20 12.06 -17.00 -10.09
C ALA A 20 12.02 -18.33 -9.34
N ALA A 21 10.87 -19.01 -9.38
CA ALA A 21 10.69 -20.36 -8.84
C ALA A 21 9.66 -21.13 -9.69
N GLY A 22 10.09 -22.20 -10.34
CA GLY A 22 9.23 -22.95 -11.27
C GLY A 22 8.73 -22.07 -12.41
N ASN A 23 7.41 -22.01 -12.61
CA ASN A 23 6.74 -21.15 -13.59
C ASN A 23 6.39 -19.75 -13.05
N VAL A 24 6.77 -19.44 -11.81
CA VAL A 24 6.52 -18.15 -11.17
C VAL A 24 7.74 -17.25 -11.30
N SER A 25 7.52 -16.06 -11.86
CA SER A 25 8.48 -14.96 -11.86
C SER A 25 7.85 -13.75 -11.19
N ILE A 26 8.65 -13.01 -10.43
CA ILE A 26 8.26 -11.76 -9.76
C ILE A 26 9.41 -10.79 -9.91
N ARG A 27 9.10 -9.58 -10.35
CA ARG A 27 10.01 -8.45 -10.38
C ARG A 27 9.39 -7.28 -9.65
N VAL A 28 10.07 -6.74 -8.64
CA VAL A 28 9.63 -5.57 -7.89
C VAL A 28 10.60 -4.43 -8.17
N GLU A 29 10.08 -3.31 -8.65
CA GLU A 29 10.83 -2.14 -9.07
C GLU A 29 10.40 -0.94 -8.23
N ALA A 30 11.37 -0.10 -7.90
CA ALA A 30 11.18 1.10 -7.10
C ALA A 30 11.56 2.34 -7.89
N VAL A 31 10.96 3.47 -7.55
CA VAL A 31 11.39 4.79 -8.04
C VAL A 31 12.51 5.31 -7.13
N PRO A 32 13.58 5.90 -7.68
CA PRO A 32 14.72 6.38 -6.89
C PRO A 32 14.39 7.36 -5.77
N ASP A 33 13.35 8.19 -5.93
CA ASP A 33 13.00 9.24 -4.97
C ASP A 33 12.32 8.70 -3.70
N HIS A 34 11.57 7.61 -3.82
CA HIS A 34 10.77 7.04 -2.72
C HIS A 34 11.32 5.72 -2.19
N GLY A 35 12.00 4.95 -3.06
CA GLY A 35 12.45 3.61 -2.78
C GLY A 35 11.32 2.58 -2.81
N MET A 36 11.67 1.35 -2.48
CA MET A 36 10.76 0.19 -2.54
C MET A 36 9.88 0.09 -1.30
N ALA A 37 8.59 -0.22 -1.49
CA ALA A 37 7.68 -0.58 -0.42
C ALA A 37 8.26 -1.70 0.44
N THR A 38 8.24 -1.48 1.75
CA THR A 38 8.81 -2.39 2.74
C THR A 38 7.71 -3.22 3.38
N ILE A 39 8.09 -4.30 4.07
CA ILE A 39 7.13 -5.12 4.83
C ILE A 39 6.36 -4.31 5.89
N TRP A 40 6.95 -3.21 6.38
CA TRP A 40 6.27 -2.29 7.31
C TRP A 40 5.18 -1.48 6.63
N ASP A 41 5.28 -1.23 5.33
CA ASP A 41 4.24 -0.49 4.61
C ASP A 41 2.99 -1.37 4.39
N ALA A 42 3.14 -2.70 4.48
CA ALA A 42 2.03 -3.65 4.36
C ALA A 42 0.99 -3.50 5.49
N ASP A 43 1.36 -2.96 6.66
CA ASP A 43 0.41 -2.67 7.75
C ASP A 43 -0.74 -1.76 7.28
N ILE A 44 -0.45 -0.81 6.38
CA ILE A 44 -1.44 0.10 5.80
C ILE A 44 -2.41 -0.65 4.89
N LEU A 45 -1.92 -1.65 4.14
CA LEU A 45 -2.76 -2.49 3.29
C LEU A 45 -3.66 -3.41 4.13
N ILE A 46 -3.17 -3.89 5.27
CA ILE A 46 -3.95 -4.68 6.23
C ILE A 46 -5.07 -3.82 6.82
N TRP A 47 -4.76 -2.58 7.22
CA TRP A 47 -5.77 -1.61 7.65
C TRP A 47 -6.83 -1.38 6.56
N ALA A 48 -6.42 -1.08 5.33
CA ALA A 48 -7.34 -0.85 4.22
C ALA A 48 -8.25 -2.07 3.95
N ALA A 49 -7.67 -3.28 3.94
CA ALA A 49 -8.44 -4.51 3.77
C ALA A 49 -9.45 -4.71 4.92
N SER A 50 -9.08 -4.33 6.14
CA SER A 50 -9.96 -4.40 7.32
C SER A 50 -11.18 -3.50 7.14
N GLN A 51 -11.00 -2.27 6.64
CA GLN A 51 -12.12 -1.37 6.34
C GLN A 51 -13.07 -1.93 5.26
N ILE A 52 -12.55 -2.62 4.24
CA ILE A 52 -13.39 -3.26 3.21
C ILE A 52 -14.23 -4.38 3.82
N VAL A 53 -13.61 -5.22 4.64
CA VAL A 53 -14.29 -6.35 5.30
C VAL A 53 -15.36 -5.82 6.25
N GLU A 54 -15.05 -4.82 7.06
CA GLU A 54 -16.00 -4.20 7.99
C GLU A 54 -17.20 -3.59 7.24
N ALA A 55 -16.95 -2.84 6.15
CA ALA A 55 -18.03 -2.27 5.34
C ALA A 55 -18.93 -3.36 4.74
N ARG A 56 -18.34 -4.44 4.22
CA ARG A 56 -19.08 -5.57 3.67
C ARG A 56 -19.92 -6.26 4.76
N ASP A 57 -19.34 -6.50 5.93
CA ASP A 57 -20.01 -7.20 7.03
C ASP A 57 -21.15 -6.34 7.62
N ALA A 58 -21.04 -5.01 7.53
CA ALA A 58 -22.12 -4.06 7.85
C ALA A 58 -23.18 -3.93 6.74
N GLY A 59 -23.06 -4.68 5.63
CA GLY A 59 -23.98 -4.61 4.49
C GLY A 59 -23.84 -3.33 3.65
N LEU A 60 -22.76 -2.57 3.82
CA LEU A 60 -22.46 -1.37 3.03
C LEU A 60 -21.79 -1.75 1.71
N ARG A 61 -21.95 -0.90 0.70
CA ARG A 61 -21.24 -1.06 -0.57
C ARG A 61 -19.76 -0.75 -0.38
N THR A 62 -18.90 -1.69 -0.78
CA THR A 62 -17.44 -1.48 -0.76
C THR A 62 -17.01 -0.54 -1.88
N SER A 63 -16.14 0.43 -1.57
CA SER A 63 -15.54 1.35 -2.53
C SER A 63 -14.05 1.08 -2.73
N ARG A 64 -13.53 1.41 -3.92
CA ARG A 64 -12.09 1.44 -4.21
C ARG A 64 -11.41 2.72 -3.69
N LEU A 65 -12.20 3.73 -3.36
CA LEU A 65 -11.77 4.97 -2.74
C LEU A 65 -12.01 4.88 -1.24
N MET A 66 -10.97 5.11 -0.47
CA MET A 66 -11.04 5.13 0.99
C MET A 66 -10.66 6.50 1.50
N ALA A 67 -11.45 6.98 2.44
CA ALA A 67 -11.17 8.18 3.17
C ALA A 67 -10.88 7.77 4.63
N ALA A 68 -9.71 8.14 5.14
CA ALA A 68 -9.41 8.06 6.55
C ALA A 68 -8.48 9.17 7.02
N THR A 69 -8.56 9.49 8.30
CA THR A 69 -7.59 10.38 8.93
C THR A 69 -6.27 9.63 9.14
N PRO A 70 -5.12 10.30 9.03
CA PRO A 70 -3.83 9.73 9.39
C PRO A 70 -3.80 9.13 10.80
N TYR A 71 -4.54 9.74 11.74
CA TYR A 71 -4.68 9.28 13.11
C TYR A 71 -5.32 7.89 13.21
N GLU A 72 -6.44 7.64 12.49
CA GLU A 72 -7.11 6.34 12.48
C GLU A 72 -6.20 5.24 11.95
N ILE A 73 -5.48 5.51 10.86
CA ILE A 73 -4.53 4.56 10.28
C ILE A 73 -3.42 4.23 11.29
N LEU A 74 -2.78 5.26 11.84
CA LEU A 74 -1.66 5.09 12.78
C LEU A 74 -2.07 4.35 14.05
N MET A 75 -3.25 4.66 14.61
CA MET A 75 -3.80 3.97 15.76
C MET A 75 -4.06 2.49 15.47
N PHE A 76 -4.63 2.17 14.30
CA PHE A 76 -4.88 0.77 13.92
C PHE A 76 -3.59 -0.02 13.77
N VAL A 77 -2.58 0.54 13.10
CA VAL A 77 -1.29 -0.15 12.89
C VAL A 77 -0.37 -0.13 14.13
N GLY A 78 -0.83 0.44 15.26
CA GLY A 78 -0.08 0.49 16.50
C GLY A 78 1.15 1.41 16.45
N ARG A 79 1.13 2.47 15.64
CA ARG A 79 2.20 3.47 15.54
C ARG A 79 1.89 4.70 16.39
N GLY A 80 2.95 5.45 16.72
CA GLY A 80 2.81 6.73 17.39
C GLY A 80 2.09 7.75 16.49
N THR A 81 1.61 8.83 17.11
CA THR A 81 0.89 9.93 16.44
C THR A 81 1.71 11.21 16.43
N SER A 82 3.05 11.07 16.44
CA SER A 82 3.96 12.20 16.36
C SER A 82 4.04 12.74 14.92
N LEU A 83 4.53 13.98 14.75
CA LEU A 83 4.81 14.56 13.43
C LEU A 83 5.67 13.63 12.56
N ARG A 84 6.64 12.94 13.18
CA ARG A 84 7.52 11.98 12.51
C ARG A 84 6.75 10.76 12.00
N ASP A 85 5.77 10.29 12.75
CA ASP A 85 4.97 9.12 12.35
C ASP A 85 4.00 9.48 11.22
N TYR A 86 3.44 10.70 11.23
CA TYR A 86 2.68 11.23 10.09
C TYR A 86 3.55 11.33 8.83
N GLN A 87 4.77 11.87 8.93
CA GLN A 87 5.71 11.92 7.80
C GLN A 87 6.07 10.52 7.28
N ARG A 88 6.24 9.55 8.18
CA ARG A 88 6.50 8.15 7.81
C ARG A 88 5.31 7.50 7.12
N LEU A 89 4.08 7.83 7.53
CA LEU A 89 2.87 7.37 6.84
C LEU A 89 2.81 7.92 5.41
N LYS A 90 3.06 9.22 5.21
CA LYS A 90 3.12 9.82 3.87
C LYS A 90 4.17 9.12 3.00
N ALA A 91 5.40 8.97 3.52
CA ALA A 91 6.46 8.27 2.81
C ALA A 91 6.10 6.80 2.50
N ALA A 92 5.33 6.13 3.36
CA ALA A 92 4.84 4.78 3.10
C ALA A 92 3.79 4.75 1.98
N LEU A 93 2.86 5.71 1.94
CA LEU A 93 1.91 5.86 0.85
C LEU A 93 2.63 6.12 -0.48
N ASP A 94 3.63 7.00 -0.50
CA ASP A 94 4.46 7.25 -1.70
C ASP A 94 5.16 5.96 -2.19
N ARG A 95 5.73 5.17 -1.28
CA ARG A 95 6.34 3.89 -1.64
C ARG A 95 5.32 2.87 -2.16
N LEU A 96 4.15 2.77 -1.54
CA LEU A 96 3.08 1.87 -1.99
C LEU A 96 2.55 2.25 -3.39
N GLN A 97 2.51 3.54 -3.70
CA GLN A 97 2.08 4.03 -5.02
C GLN A 97 3.13 3.80 -6.09
N SER A 98 4.39 4.11 -5.78
CA SER A 98 5.49 4.10 -6.75
C SER A 98 6.13 2.73 -6.96
N THR A 99 5.97 1.79 -6.02
CA THR A 99 6.49 0.43 -6.17
C THR A 99 5.67 -0.33 -7.20
N THR A 100 6.34 -0.81 -8.24
CA THR A 100 5.71 -1.58 -9.31
C THR A 100 6.09 -3.05 -9.20
N VAL A 101 5.08 -3.92 -9.21
CA VAL A 101 5.23 -5.38 -9.18
C VAL A 101 4.85 -5.95 -10.53
N SER A 102 5.74 -6.74 -11.13
CA SER A 102 5.45 -7.57 -12.30
C SER A 102 5.48 -9.05 -11.91
N THR A 103 4.43 -9.82 -12.23
CA THR A 103 4.35 -11.25 -11.82
C THR A 103 3.60 -12.14 -12.82
N SER A 104 3.96 -13.44 -12.84
CA SER A 104 3.27 -14.50 -13.59
C SER A 104 2.31 -15.39 -12.76
N ILE A 105 2.14 -15.17 -11.44
CA ILE A 105 1.38 -16.07 -10.54
C ILE A 105 -0.04 -16.40 -11.03
N ARG A 106 -0.72 -15.46 -11.68
CA ARG A 106 -2.10 -15.63 -12.18
C ARG A 106 -2.20 -15.68 -13.70
N GLN A 107 -1.07 -15.82 -14.41
CA GLN A 107 -1.02 -15.86 -15.87
C GLN A 107 -0.25 -17.08 -16.39
N PRO A 108 -0.68 -18.31 -16.06
CA PRO A 108 0.03 -19.53 -16.45
C PRO A 108 -0.03 -19.84 -17.96
N ALA A 109 -1.02 -19.31 -18.70
CA ALA A 109 -1.37 -19.81 -20.03
C ALA A 109 -0.91 -18.96 -21.24
N GLU A 110 -0.32 -17.77 -21.07
CA GLU A 110 -0.07 -16.88 -22.22
C GLU A 110 1.30 -16.17 -22.22
N GLY A 111 2.20 -16.47 -21.27
CA GLY A 111 3.47 -15.73 -21.15
C GLY A 111 3.28 -14.23 -20.83
N ARG A 112 2.06 -13.80 -20.56
CA ARG A 112 1.74 -12.44 -20.13
C ARG A 112 2.25 -12.24 -18.70
N ARG A 113 2.73 -11.03 -18.43
CA ARG A 113 3.09 -10.59 -17.08
C ARG A 113 2.07 -9.55 -16.65
N HIS A 114 1.48 -9.74 -15.47
CA HIS A 114 0.67 -8.69 -14.87
C HIS A 114 1.61 -7.66 -14.24
N ARG A 115 1.33 -6.37 -14.42
CA ARG A 115 2.05 -5.28 -13.75
C ARG A 115 1.07 -4.42 -12.97
N PHE A 116 1.37 -4.13 -11.71
CA PHE A 116 0.51 -3.32 -10.84
C PHE A 116 1.32 -2.57 -9.77
N SER A 117 0.72 -1.54 -9.18
CA SER A 117 1.14 -0.91 -7.91
C SER A 117 0.16 -1.25 -6.80
N TRP A 118 0.55 -1.08 -5.54
CA TRP A 118 -0.32 -1.41 -4.41
C TRP A 118 -1.48 -0.44 -4.24
N ILE A 119 -1.20 0.86 -4.44
CA ILE A 119 -2.21 1.91 -4.51
C ILE A 119 -2.09 2.63 -5.85
N ASN A 120 -3.24 3.04 -6.40
CA ASN A 120 -3.27 3.78 -7.66
C ASN A 120 -2.95 5.26 -7.41
N GLU A 121 -3.58 5.83 -6.38
CA GLU A 121 -3.45 7.22 -6.01
C GLU A 121 -3.66 7.42 -4.51
N TRP A 122 -3.06 8.47 -3.97
CA TRP A 122 -3.37 9.00 -2.65
C TRP A 122 -3.28 10.53 -2.73
N GLN A 123 -4.06 11.22 -1.90
CA GLN A 123 -4.08 12.68 -1.85
C GLN A 123 -4.22 13.13 -0.40
N GLU A 124 -3.45 14.13 -0.01
CA GLU A 124 -3.65 14.80 1.26
C GLU A 124 -4.70 15.90 1.08
N ARG A 125 -5.77 15.81 1.88
CA ARG A 125 -6.73 16.90 2.03
C ARG A 125 -6.51 17.56 3.38
N THR A 126 -5.99 18.77 3.35
CA THR A 126 -5.94 19.64 4.53
C THR A 126 -7.20 20.50 4.50
N ASP A 127 -8.09 20.34 5.47
CA ASP A 127 -9.18 21.30 5.64
C ASP A 127 -8.59 22.67 6.00
N ARG A 128 -9.30 23.75 5.67
CA ARG A 128 -8.84 25.13 5.91
C ARG A 128 -8.57 25.46 7.39
N ASP A 129 -9.03 24.60 8.31
CA ASP A 129 -8.80 24.67 9.76
C ASP A 129 -7.71 23.71 10.28
N GLY A 130 -6.91 23.09 9.41
CA GLY A 130 -5.79 22.22 9.82
C GLY A 130 -6.20 20.85 10.37
N THR A 131 -7.48 20.49 10.26
CA THR A 131 -7.98 19.15 10.58
C THR A 131 -8.08 18.34 9.30
N SER A 132 -7.30 17.26 9.15
CA SER A 132 -7.41 16.38 7.98
C SER A 132 -8.71 15.58 8.06
N LEU A 133 -9.75 15.99 7.33
CA LEU A 133 -10.96 15.22 7.12
C LEU A 133 -10.82 14.39 5.85
N CYS A 134 -11.17 13.11 5.98
CA CYS A 134 -11.40 12.23 4.86
C CYS A 134 -12.87 11.79 4.96
N GLU A 135 -13.71 12.29 4.06
CA GLU A 135 -15.16 12.08 4.10
C GLU A 135 -15.56 10.62 3.89
N ARG A 136 -16.32 10.08 4.84
CA ARG A 136 -17.19 8.92 4.61
C ARG A 136 -18.37 9.37 3.74
N HIS A 137 -18.39 8.96 2.48
CA HIS A 137 -19.65 8.74 1.78
C HIS A 137 -19.86 7.25 1.60
N ALA A 138 -20.67 6.67 2.48
CA ALA A 138 -21.29 5.37 2.27
C ALA A 138 -22.47 5.58 1.29
N ALA A 139 -22.37 4.96 0.12
CA ALA A 139 -23.50 4.62 -0.74
C ALA A 139 -23.19 3.28 -1.42
#